data_AF-A0A2T5IH40-F1
#
_entry.id   AF-A0A2T5IH40-F1
#
_cell.length_a   1.000
_cell.length_b   1.000
_cell.length_c   1.000
_cell.angle_alpha   90.00
_cell.angle_beta   90.00
_cell.angle_gamma   90.00
#
_symmetry.space_group_name_H-M   'P 1'
#
loop_
_entity.id
_entity.type
_entity.pdbx_description
1 polymer ?
#
loop_
_entity_poly.entity_id
_entity_poly.type
_entity_poly.pdbx_seq_one_letter_code
_entity_poly.pdbx_strand_id
1 'polypeptide(L)'
;MARPKKQQTESRSERLNLRLLPDERATIEARAAASGLTPTDYARRRVLGGKLAVAPRRADPALVLAVNRAGVNLNQIARALNSGLGHSPHELSETLARLNQLLDRLQDVE
;
A
#
# COMPACT_ATOMS: atom_id res chain seq x y z
N MET A 1 7.88 -6.21 26.46
CA MET A 1 6.76 -6.69 27.31
C MET A 1 5.78 -7.48 26.46
N ALA A 2 5.32 -8.64 26.92
CA ALA A 2 4.38 -9.48 26.17
C ALA A 2 2.94 -8.93 26.27
N ARG A 3 2.15 -9.07 25.20
CA ARG A 3 0.75 -8.62 25.18
C ARG A 3 -0.09 -9.46 26.17
N PRO A 4 -0.86 -8.85 27.08
CA PRO A 4 -1.70 -9.58 28.03
C PRO A 4 -2.74 -10.45 27.29
N LYS A 5 -2.95 -11.68 27.78
CA LYS A 5 -3.93 -12.63 27.23
C LYS A 5 -5.34 -12.06 27.39
N LYS A 6 -6.11 -12.07 26.29
CA LYS A 6 -7.50 -11.64 26.28
C LYS A 6 -8.35 -12.58 27.16
N GLN A 7 -9.20 -12.02 28.01
CA GLN A 7 -10.15 -12.80 28.83
C GLN A 7 -11.19 -13.48 27.92
N GLN A 8 -11.68 -14.67 28.30
CA GLN A 8 -12.57 -15.48 27.44
C GLN A 8 -13.82 -14.70 26.97
N THR A 9 -14.39 -13.85 27.84
CA THR A 9 -15.57 -13.01 27.54
C THR A 9 -15.32 -11.97 26.45
N GLU A 10 -14.06 -11.59 26.19
CA GLU A 10 -13.71 -10.64 25.13
C GLU A 10 -13.30 -11.34 23.81
N SER A 11 -13.27 -12.67 23.81
CA SER A 11 -12.94 -13.47 22.63
C SER A 11 -14.20 -13.76 21.80
N ARG A 12 -14.04 -13.88 20.49
CA ARG A 12 -15.17 -14.22 19.61
C ARG A 12 -15.38 -15.74 19.66
N SER A 13 -16.21 -16.20 20.59
CA SER A 13 -16.52 -17.63 20.81
C SER A 13 -17.63 -18.17 19.89
N GLU A 14 -18.63 -17.33 19.60
CA GLU A 14 -19.82 -17.74 18.86
C GLU A 14 -19.60 -17.83 17.35
N ARG A 15 -20.26 -18.79 16.71
CA ARG A 15 -20.23 -18.99 15.25
C ARG A 15 -21.62 -18.78 14.64
N LEU A 16 -21.66 -18.08 13.52
CA LEU A 16 -22.85 -17.96 12.67
C LEU A 16 -22.57 -18.68 11.34
N ASN A 17 -23.37 -19.70 11.03
CA ASN A 17 -23.26 -20.45 9.78
C ASN A 17 -24.25 -19.89 8.75
N LEU A 18 -23.76 -19.49 7.58
CA LEU A 18 -24.56 -18.96 6.48
C LEU A 18 -24.48 -19.91 5.30
N ARG A 19 -25.64 -20.32 4.77
CA ARG A 19 -25.71 -21.09 3.52
C ARG A 19 -25.83 -20.09 2.37
N LEU A 20 -24.94 -20.23 1.39
CA LEU A 20 -24.82 -19.32 0.26
C LEU A 20 -24.92 -20.11 -1.04
N LEU A 21 -25.46 -19.48 -2.07
CA LEU A 21 -25.28 -19.91 -3.44
C LEU A 21 -23.82 -19.66 -3.88
N PRO A 22 -23.33 -20.37 -4.91
CA PRO A 22 -21.98 -20.14 -5.45
C PRO A 22 -21.72 -18.68 -5.82
N ASP A 23 -22.68 -18.03 -6.49
CA ASP A 23 -22.54 -16.64 -6.96
C ASP A 23 -22.53 -15.63 -5.82
N GLU A 24 -23.31 -15.88 -4.77
CA GLU A 24 -23.30 -15.05 -3.56
C GLU A 24 -21.95 -15.13 -2.86
N ARG A 25 -21.38 -16.33 -2.78
CA ARG A 25 -20.05 -16.52 -2.20
C ARG A 25 -18.96 -15.83 -3.02
N ALA A 26 -18.99 -15.96 -4.35
CA ALA A 26 -18.05 -15.26 -5.23
C ALA A 26 -18.14 -13.74 -5.06
N THR A 27 -19.36 -13.21 -4.95
CA THR A 27 -19.60 -11.78 -4.70
C THR A 27 -19.00 -11.30 -3.37
N ILE A 28 -19.13 -12.11 -2.31
CA ILE A 28 -18.56 -11.79 -0.99
C ILE A 28 -17.03 -11.81 -1.06
N GLU A 29 -16.45 -12.82 -1.71
CA GLU A 29 -15.00 -12.96 -1.85
C GLU A 29 -14.39 -11.78 -2.62
N ALA A 30 -14.99 -11.38 -3.74
CA ALA A 30 -14.54 -10.24 -4.52
C ALA A 30 -14.58 -8.92 -3.72
N ARG A 31 -15.68 -8.66 -3.00
CA ARG A 31 -15.83 -7.45 -2.18
C ARG A 31 -14.90 -7.44 -0.97
N ALA A 32 -14.67 -8.61 -0.37
CA ALA A 32 -13.71 -8.77 0.71
C ALA A 32 -12.28 -8.48 0.24
N ALA A 33 -11.90 -9.02 -0.92
CA ALA A 33 -10.59 -8.76 -1.55
C ALA A 33 -10.38 -7.27 -1.85
N ALA A 34 -11.37 -6.60 -2.44
CA ALA A 34 -11.33 -5.15 -2.68
C ALA A 34 -11.19 -4.31 -1.40
N SER A 35 -11.64 -4.85 -0.26
CA SER A 35 -11.55 -4.20 1.05
C SER A 35 -10.33 -4.68 1.87
N GLY A 36 -9.53 -5.62 1.33
CA GLY A 36 -8.38 -6.19 2.04
C GLY A 36 -8.75 -6.99 3.29
N LEU A 37 -9.98 -7.50 3.34
CA LEU A 37 -10.52 -8.27 4.46
C LEU A 37 -10.69 -9.74 4.05
N THR A 38 -10.77 -10.63 5.03
CA THR A 38 -11.24 -11.99 4.77
C THR A 38 -12.75 -11.99 4.50
N PRO A 39 -13.30 -12.97 3.76
CA PRO A 39 -14.73 -13.05 3.49
C PRO A 39 -15.58 -12.97 4.77
N THR A 40 -15.16 -13.67 5.83
CA THR A 40 -15.84 -13.69 7.12
C THR A 40 -15.77 -12.35 7.86
N ASP A 41 -14.62 -11.68 7.87
CA ASP A 41 -14.50 -10.38 8.55
C ASP A 41 -15.23 -9.28 7.76
N TYR A 42 -15.20 -9.35 6.43
CA TYR A 42 -16.00 -8.49 5.55
C TYR A 42 -17.51 -8.65 5.82
N ALA A 43 -18.02 -9.88 5.79
CA ALA A 43 -19.43 -10.17 6.05
C ALA A 43 -19.85 -9.71 7.45
N ARG A 44 -19.05 -10.00 8.47
CA ARG A 44 -19.30 -9.57 9.86
C ARG A 44 -19.36 -8.06 9.98
N ARG A 45 -18.39 -7.33 9.42
CA ARG A 45 -18.38 -5.86 9.46
C ARG A 45 -19.58 -5.29 8.72
N ARG A 46 -19.97 -5.90 7.59
CA ARG A 46 -21.14 -5.46 6.83
C ARG A 46 -22.45 -5.62 7.59
N VAL A 47 -22.68 -6.78 8.20
CA VAL A 47 -23.90 -7.07 8.97
C VAL A 47 -24.00 -6.19 10.21
N LEU A 48 -22.88 -5.93 10.89
CA LEU A 48 -22.85 -5.11 12.11
C LEU A 48 -22.73 -3.59 11.84
N GLY A 49 -22.92 -3.14 10.59
CA GLY A 49 -22.87 -1.71 10.24
C GLY A 49 -21.50 -1.05 10.39
N GLY A 50 -20.43 -1.84 10.48
CA GLY A 50 -19.06 -1.34 10.57
C GLY A 50 -18.65 -0.63 9.27
N LYS A 51 -17.97 0.51 9.39
CA LYS A 51 -17.36 1.19 8.23
C LYS A 51 -16.40 0.21 7.53
N LEU A 52 -16.72 -0.15 6.30
CA LEU A 52 -15.77 -0.80 5.41
C LEU A 52 -14.84 0.27 4.86
N ALA A 53 -13.60 0.30 5.32
CA ALA A 53 -12.58 1.03 4.59
C ALA A 53 -12.27 0.23 3.32
N VAL A 54 -12.28 0.90 2.16
CA VAL A 54 -11.65 0.36 0.95
C VAL A 54 -10.19 0.08 1.31
N ALA A 55 -9.65 -1.07 0.89
CA ALA A 55 -8.24 -1.33 1.15
C ALA A 55 -7.43 -0.16 0.58
N PRO A 56 -6.46 0.40 1.32
CA PRO A 56 -5.50 1.28 0.68
C PRO A 56 -4.91 0.51 -0.49
N ARG A 57 -4.95 1.09 -1.70
CA ARG A 57 -4.27 0.51 -2.87
C ARG A 57 -2.84 0.23 -2.39
N ARG A 58 -2.46 -1.06 -2.34
CA ARG A 58 -1.07 -1.40 -2.06
C ARG A 58 -0.28 -0.81 -3.22
N ALA A 59 0.50 0.24 -2.93
CA ALA A 59 1.40 0.80 -3.92
C ALA A 59 2.27 -0.34 -4.46
N ASP A 60 2.45 -0.38 -5.78
CA ASP A 60 3.27 -1.40 -6.42
C ASP A 60 4.67 -1.39 -5.78
N PRO A 61 5.12 -2.50 -5.17
CA PRO A 61 6.44 -2.58 -4.54
C PRO A 61 7.58 -2.18 -5.49
N ALA A 62 7.46 -2.45 -6.80
CA ALA A 62 8.43 -2.03 -7.78
C ALA A 62 8.49 -0.49 -7.91
N LEU A 63 7.33 0.16 -7.87
CA LEU A 63 7.20 1.61 -7.90
C LEU A 63 7.79 2.26 -6.64
N VAL A 64 7.50 1.69 -5.46
CA VAL A 64 8.08 2.14 -4.18
C VAL A 64 9.60 2.02 -4.21
N LEU A 65 10.14 0.92 -4.75
CA LEU A 65 11.58 0.72 -4.88
C LEU A 65 12.23 1.72 -5.85
N ALA A 66 11.57 2.02 -6.98
CA ALA A 66 12.04 2.99 -7.95
C ALA A 66 12.14 4.40 -7.34
N VAL A 67 11.11 4.83 -6.60
CA VAL A 67 11.10 6.12 -5.90
C VAL A 67 12.19 6.19 -4.84
N ASN A 68 12.39 5.12 -4.06
CA ASN A 68 13.46 5.08 -3.05
C ASN A 68 14.86 5.21 -3.68
N ARG A 69 15.11 4.54 -4.82
CA ARG A 69 16.39 4.65 -5.55
C ARG A 69 16.62 6.05 -6.08
N ALA A 70 15.59 6.68 -6.63
CA ALA A 70 15.64 8.08 -7.05
C ALA A 70 16.01 9.02 -5.88
N GLY A 71 15.34 8.87 -4.73
CA GLY A 71 15.63 9.67 -3.54
C GLY A 71 17.07 9.48 -3.02
N VAL A 72 17.60 8.26 -3.06
CA VAL A 72 18.99 7.98 -2.67
C VAL A 72 19.98 8.70 -3.60
N ASN A 73 19.80 8.64 -4.92
CA ASN A 73 20.67 9.31 -5.88
C ASN A 73 20.64 10.84 -5.70
N LEU A 74 19.45 11.42 -5.51
CA LEU A 74 19.31 12.85 -5.25
C LEU A 74 20.04 13.29 -3.96
N ASN A 75 19.92 12.51 -2.89
CA ASN A 75 20.61 12.78 -1.63
C ASN A 75 22.13 12.68 -1.77
N GLN A 76 22.64 11.75 -2.59
CA GLN A 76 24.07 11.65 -2.89
C GLN A 76 24.57 12.88 -3.64
N ILE A 77 23.82 13.36 -4.64
CA ILE A 77 24.20 14.56 -5.39
C ILE A 77 24.14 15.80 -4.48
N ALA A 78 23.08 15.95 -3.67
CA ALA A 78 22.99 17.05 -2.71
C ALA A 78 24.18 17.07 -1.72
N ARG A 79 24.59 15.89 -1.24
CA ARG A 79 25.78 15.76 -0.37
C ARG A 79 27.08 16.12 -1.10
N ALA A 80 27.24 15.73 -2.36
CA ALA A 80 28.41 16.06 -3.17
C ALA A 80 28.52 17.56 -3.46
N LEU A 81 27.40 18.22 -3.75
CA LEU A 81 27.35 19.68 -3.89
C LEU A 81 27.71 20.38 -2.57
N ASN A 82 27.14 19.91 -1.45
CA ASN A 82 27.37 20.51 -0.14
C ASN A 82 28.80 20.28 0.39
N SER A 83 29.53 19.28 -0.11
CA SER A 83 30.91 19.01 0.29
C SER A 83 31.95 19.80 -0.51
N GLY A 84 31.53 20.64 -1.47
CA GLY A 84 32.43 21.46 -2.29
C GLY A 84 33.25 20.66 -3.30
N LEU A 85 32.95 19.37 -3.47
CA LEU A 85 33.53 18.54 -4.54
C LEU A 85 32.89 18.96 -5.86
N GLY A 86 33.64 19.74 -6.64
CA GLY A 86 33.20 20.29 -7.92
C GLY A 86 32.56 19.24 -8.82
N HIS A 87 31.25 19.33 -8.97
CA HIS A 87 30.50 18.60 -9.99
C HIS A 87 29.92 19.61 -10.96
N SER A 88 29.95 19.27 -12.24
CA SER A 88 29.37 20.11 -13.28
C SER A 88 27.86 20.22 -13.06
N PRO A 89 27.29 21.44 -12.90
CA PRO A 89 25.83 21.64 -12.82
C PRO A 89 25.05 21.01 -13.99
N HIS A 90 25.73 20.72 -15.10
CA HIS A 90 25.17 20.07 -16.29
C HIS A 90 24.80 18.59 -16.05
N GLU A 91 25.63 17.81 -15.35
CA GLU A 91 25.36 16.37 -15.13
C GLU A 91 24.18 16.16 -14.17
N LEU A 92 24.03 17.08 -13.21
CA LEU A 92 22.88 17.11 -12.30
C LEU A 92 21.58 17.44 -13.04
N SER A 93 21.61 18.48 -13.87
CA SER A 93 20.42 18.90 -14.63
C SER A 93 19.97 17.80 -15.60
N GLU A 94 20.90 17.07 -16.23
CA GLU A 94 20.59 15.91 -17.05
C GLU A 94 19.96 14.76 -16.24
N THR A 95 20.51 14.47 -15.05
CA THR A 95 19.96 13.43 -14.16
C THR A 95 18.55 13.76 -13.68
N LEU A 96 18.29 15.03 -13.34
CA LEU A 96 16.97 15.53 -12.94
C LEU A 96 15.98 15.49 -14.10
N ALA A 97 16.41 15.86 -15.31
CA ALA A 97 15.57 15.78 -16.51
C ALA A 97 15.12 14.33 -16.78
N ARG A 98 16.04 13.37 -16.63
CA ARG A 98 15.74 11.94 -16.81
C ARG A 98 14.81 11.41 -15.72
N LEU A 99 14.93 11.92 -14.49
CA LEU A 99 14.02 11.59 -13.40
C LEU A 99 12.59 12.07 -13.70
N ASN A 100 12.44 13.33 -14.12
CA ASN A 100 11.13 13.90 -14.45
C ASN A 100 10.46 13.12 -15.58
N GLN A 101 11.18 12.77 -16.65
CA GLN A 101 10.64 11.93 -17.73
C GLN A 101 10.12 10.56 -17.25
N LEU A 102 10.77 9.95 -16.26
CA LEU A 102 10.31 8.68 -15.70
C LEU A 102 9.07 8.87 -14.81
N LEU A 103 8.97 9.99 -14.10
CA LEU A 103 7.80 10.34 -13.30
C LEU A 103 6.59 10.68 -14.18
N ASP A 104 6.78 11.45 -15.26
CA ASP A 104 5.74 11.80 -16.22
C ASP A 104 5.15 10.53 -16.87
N ARG A 105 6.03 9.60 -17.29
CA ARG A 105 5.61 8.29 -17.83
C ARG A 105 4.85 7.42 -16.83
N LEU A 106 4.99 7.64 -15.53
CA LEU A 106 4.22 6.92 -14.51
C LEU A 106 2.88 7.61 -14.22
N GLN A 107 2.76 8.91 -14.49
CA GLN A 107 1.52 9.67 -14.37
C GLN A 107 0.61 9.49 -15.59
N ASP A 108 1.18 9.24 -16.78
CA ASP A 108 0.43 9.01 -18.02
C ASP A 108 -0.19 7.60 -18.16
N VAL A 109 -0.02 6.70 -17.17
CA VAL A 109 -0.58 5.33 -17.18
C VAL A 109 -1.93 5.25 -16.44
N GLU A 110 -2.68 6.35 -16.35
CA GLU A 110 -4.08 6.33 -15.89
C GLU A 110 -5.05 5.87 -16.98
#